data_AF-A0A653M874-F1
#
_entry.id   AF-A0A653M874-F1
#
_cell.length_a   1.000
_cell.length_b   1.000
_cell.length_c   1.000
_cell.angle_alpha   90.00
_cell.angle_beta   90.00
_cell.angle_gamma   90.00
#
_symmetry.space_group_name_H-M   'P 1'
#
loop_
_entity.id
_entity.type
_entity.pdbx_description
1 polymer ?
#
loop_
_entity_poly.entity_id
_entity_poly.type
_entity_poly.pdbx_seq_one_letter_code
_entity_poly.pdbx_strand_id
1 'polypeptide(L)'
;MFALRHALLPLTALTGIVLLIWAGSQPDYWMLRALPAGSELPYPLKPVLIFCAVVLAECGLLLAILRPRSYCRSWGRALCACLLAIGLALFWLQGALHAPPYYGMHLQWWLAVSLGLVLLSVYSAVQAWRQRRNRVKA
;
A
#
# COMPACT_ATOMS: atom_id res chain seq x y z
N MET A 1 -3.84 16.50 -16.42
CA MET A 1 -2.92 16.12 -15.30
C MET A 1 -3.55 16.19 -13.90
N PHE A 2 -4.56 17.04 -13.65
CA PHE A 2 -5.22 17.18 -12.34
C PHE A 2 -6.00 15.91 -11.91
N ALA A 3 -6.80 15.34 -12.81
CA ALA A 3 -7.60 14.14 -12.53
C ALA A 3 -6.75 12.91 -12.15
N LEU A 4 -5.65 12.67 -12.88
CA LEU A 4 -4.78 11.52 -12.65
C LEU A 4 -4.17 11.52 -11.23
N ARG A 5 -3.80 12.70 -10.71
CA ARG A 5 -3.22 12.83 -9.36
C ARG A 5 -4.21 12.51 -8.24
N HIS A 6 -5.50 12.72 -8.49
CA HIS A 6 -6.56 12.40 -7.55
C HIS A 6 -7.05 10.96 -7.68
N ALA A 7 -6.93 10.38 -8.87
CA ALA A 7 -7.35 9.02 -9.14
C ALA A 7 -6.33 7.97 -8.69
N LEU A 8 -5.03 8.30 -8.60
CA LEU A 8 -3.99 7.32 -8.28
C LEU A 8 -4.26 6.56 -6.97
N LEU A 9 -4.49 7.24 -5.85
CA LEU A 9 -4.73 6.55 -4.57
C LEU A 9 -6.05 5.74 -4.56
N PRO A 10 -7.19 6.26 -5.06
CA PRO A 10 -8.39 5.46 -5.27
C PRO A 10 -8.16 4.22 -6.15
N LEU A 11 -7.42 4.36 -7.25
CA LEU A 11 -7.09 3.24 -8.13
C LEU A 11 -6.19 2.24 -7.41
N THR A 12 -5.21 2.69 -6.65
CA THR A 12 -4.36 1.83 -5.81
C THR A 12 -5.19 1.05 -4.79
N ALA A 13 -6.16 1.69 -4.15
CA ALA A 13 -7.09 1.05 -3.23
C ALA A 13 -7.96 0.00 -3.94
N LEU A 14 -8.53 0.33 -5.09
CA LEU A 14 -9.32 -0.60 -5.90
C LEU A 14 -8.51 -1.82 -6.32
N THR A 15 -7.27 -1.62 -6.79
CA THR A 15 -6.36 -2.72 -7.12
C THR A 15 -6.10 -3.60 -5.90
N GLY A 16 -5.86 -2.99 -4.73
CA GLY A 16 -5.71 -3.74 -3.47
C GLY A 16 -6.93 -4.58 -3.15
N ILE A 17 -8.13 -4.00 -3.20
CA ILE A 17 -9.40 -4.70 -2.94
C ILE A 17 -9.61 -5.88 -3.90
N VAL A 18 -9.39 -5.68 -5.20
CA VAL A 18 -9.53 -6.76 -6.20
C VAL A 18 -8.54 -7.89 -5.91
N LEU A 19 -7.28 -7.56 -5.61
CA LEU A 19 -6.27 -8.53 -5.25
C LEU A 19 -6.63 -9.31 -3.98
N LEU A 20 -7.21 -8.66 -2.97
CA LEU A 20 -7.65 -9.32 -1.74
C LEU A 20 -8.83 -10.28 -1.97
N ILE A 21 -9.81 -9.87 -2.79
CA ILE A 21 -10.94 -10.73 -3.14
C ILE A 21 -10.45 -11.97 -3.90
N TRP A 22 -9.55 -11.77 -4.86
CA TRP A 22 -8.93 -12.86 -5.59
C TRP A 22 -8.06 -13.75 -4.70
N ALA A 23 -7.30 -13.16 -3.76
CA ALA A 23 -6.47 -13.92 -2.84
C ALA A 23 -7.31 -14.77 -1.87
N GLY A 24 -8.50 -14.30 -1.48
CA GLY A 24 -9.42 -15.08 -0.64
C GLY A 24 -9.92 -16.37 -1.29
N SER A 25 -9.86 -16.51 -2.62
CA SER A 25 -10.20 -17.75 -3.32
C SER A 25 -9.01 -18.70 -3.52
N GLN A 26 -7.82 -18.30 -3.09
CA GLN A 26 -6.64 -19.16 -3.15
C GLN A 26 -6.62 -20.14 -1.96
N PRO A 27 -6.07 -21.35 -2.15
CA PRO A 27 -5.97 -22.34 -1.08
C PRO A 27 -5.09 -21.84 0.06
N ASP A 28 -5.62 -21.86 1.28
CA ASP A 28 -4.85 -21.63 2.49
C ASP A 28 -4.25 -22.95 2.97
N TYR A 29 -2.99 -23.20 2.57
CA TYR A 29 -2.28 -24.43 2.93
C TYR A 29 -2.06 -24.62 4.43
N TRP A 30 -2.06 -23.54 5.23
CA TRP A 30 -1.91 -23.64 6.67
C TRP A 30 -3.21 -24.07 7.33
N MET A 31 -4.35 -23.52 6.91
CA MET A 31 -5.66 -23.98 7.38
C MET A 31 -5.99 -25.39 6.87
N LEU A 32 -5.69 -25.69 5.60
CA LEU A 32 -5.95 -27.03 5.03
C LEU A 32 -5.20 -28.14 5.78
N ARG A 33 -3.98 -27.87 6.25
CA ARG A 33 -3.20 -28.84 7.04
C ARG A 33 -3.88 -29.22 8.37
N ALA A 34 -4.70 -28.32 8.92
CA ALA A 34 -5.40 -28.55 10.18
C ALA A 34 -6.74 -29.31 10.00
N LEU A 35 -7.18 -29.55 8.75
CA LEU A 35 -8.45 -30.17 8.43
C LEU A 35 -8.28 -31.62 7.94
N PRO A 36 -9.33 -32.46 8.08
CA PRO A 36 -9.34 -33.78 7.45
C PRO A 36 -9.13 -33.70 5.93
N ALA A 37 -8.49 -34.71 5.37
CA ALA A 37 -8.27 -34.81 3.93
C ALA A 37 -9.62 -34.76 3.17
N GLY A 38 -9.70 -33.93 2.12
CA GLY A 38 -10.92 -33.72 1.33
C GLY A 38 -11.87 -32.64 1.88
N SER A 39 -11.51 -31.96 2.97
CA SER A 39 -12.28 -30.82 3.46
C SER A 39 -12.14 -29.61 2.53
N GLU A 40 -13.26 -28.94 2.25
CA GLU A 40 -13.27 -27.65 1.56
C GLU A 40 -13.30 -26.50 2.58
N LEU A 41 -12.47 -25.49 2.36
CA LEU A 41 -12.48 -24.28 3.18
C LEU A 41 -13.53 -23.31 2.65
N PRO A 42 -14.43 -22.79 3.51
CA PRO A 42 -15.31 -21.71 3.11
C PRO A 42 -14.50 -20.45 2.81
N TYR A 43 -14.98 -19.63 1.88
CA TYR A 43 -14.35 -18.35 1.57
C TYR A 43 -14.22 -17.49 2.83
N PRO A 44 -13.03 -16.93 3.13
CA PRO A 44 -12.76 -16.20 4.36
C PRO A 44 -13.33 -14.77 4.28
N LEU A 45 -14.65 -14.66 4.19
CA LEU A 45 -15.37 -13.40 3.93
C LEU A 45 -15.03 -12.31 4.96
N LYS A 46 -15.14 -12.64 6.25
CA LYS A 46 -14.91 -11.69 7.34
C LYS A 46 -13.51 -11.08 7.30
N PRO A 47 -12.40 -11.85 7.31
CA PRO A 47 -11.07 -11.26 7.26
C PRO A 47 -10.79 -10.56 5.93
N VAL A 48 -11.30 -11.04 4.78
CA VAL A 48 -11.14 -10.31 3.51
C VAL A 48 -11.78 -8.92 3.60
N LEU A 49 -13.00 -8.81 4.13
CA LEU A 49 -13.66 -7.50 4.32
C LEU A 49 -12.87 -6.59 5.27
N ILE A 50 -12.28 -7.14 6.33
CA ILE A 50 -11.40 -6.38 7.24
C ILE A 50 -10.19 -5.85 6.47
N PHE A 51 -9.52 -6.68 5.67
CA PHE A 51 -8.36 -6.24 4.88
C PHE A 51 -8.74 -5.23 3.79
N CYS A 52 -9.93 -5.32 3.20
CA CYS A 52 -10.45 -4.28 2.31
C CYS A 52 -10.61 -2.95 3.05
N ALA A 53 -11.13 -2.95 4.28
CA ALA A 53 -11.23 -1.76 5.10
C ALA A 53 -9.84 -1.20 5.49
N VAL A 54 -8.86 -2.08 5.76
CA VAL A 54 -7.46 -1.69 5.99
C VAL A 54 -6.88 -0.99 4.77
N VAL A 55 -7.03 -1.55 3.57
CA VAL A 55 -6.57 -0.92 2.30
C VAL A 55 -7.16 0.48 2.14
N LEU A 56 -8.46 0.65 2.41
CA LEU A 56 -9.13 1.95 2.35
C LEU A 56 -8.58 2.93 3.39
N ALA A 57 -8.37 2.47 4.62
CA ALA A 57 -7.81 3.30 5.70
C ALA A 57 -6.38 3.74 5.40
N GLU A 58 -5.54 2.82 4.93
CA GLU A 58 -4.16 3.08 4.55
C GLU A 58 -4.07 4.07 3.38
N CYS A 59 -4.87 3.88 2.33
CA CYS A 59 -4.96 4.83 1.22
C CYS A 59 -5.56 6.19 1.64
N GLY A 60 -6.51 6.20 2.57
CA GLY A 60 -7.05 7.42 3.18
C GLY A 60 -6.00 8.19 3.97
N LEU A 61 -5.16 7.50 4.72
CA LEU A 61 -4.04 8.09 5.46
C LEU A 61 -2.99 8.68 4.51
N LEU A 62 -2.62 7.94 3.45
CA LEU A 62 -1.73 8.45 2.40
C LEU A 62 -2.33 9.68 1.71
N LEU A 63 -3.64 9.69 1.44
CA LEU A 63 -4.35 10.83 0.86
C LEU A 63 -4.28 12.05 1.80
N ALA A 64 -4.47 11.86 3.10
CA ALA A 64 -4.42 12.92 4.10
C ALA A 64 -3.02 13.53 4.26
N ILE A 65 -1.96 12.72 4.13
CA ILE A 65 -0.57 13.18 4.20
C ILE A 65 -0.15 13.85 2.89
N LEU A 66 -0.36 13.18 1.76
CA LEU A 66 0.03 13.66 0.44
C LEU A 66 -0.84 14.81 -0.06
N ARG A 67 -2.07 15.01 0.46
CA ARG A 67 -3.11 15.99 0.03
C ARG A 67 -2.88 16.43 -1.42
N PRO A 68 -3.25 15.58 -2.39
CA PRO A 68 -2.85 15.77 -3.78
C PRO A 68 -3.25 17.14 -4.37
N ARG A 69 -4.29 17.78 -3.82
CA ARG A 69 -4.77 19.12 -4.23
C ARG A 69 -3.73 20.22 -4.05
N SER A 70 -2.94 20.16 -2.98
CA SER A 70 -1.88 21.14 -2.68
C SER A 70 -0.48 20.56 -2.85
N TYR A 71 -0.38 19.40 -3.50
CA TYR A 71 0.90 18.69 -3.63
C TYR A 71 1.76 19.31 -4.74
N CYS A 72 2.56 20.30 -4.35
CA CYS A 72 3.54 20.96 -5.22
C CYS A 72 4.92 20.31 -5.15
N ARG A 73 4.99 18.96 -5.26
CA ARG A 73 6.24 18.18 -5.15
C ARG A 73 7.00 18.43 -3.83
N SER A 74 6.25 18.57 -2.74
CA SER A 74 6.83 18.77 -1.41
C SER A 74 7.59 17.51 -0.98
N TRP A 75 8.92 17.63 -0.90
CA TRP A 75 9.81 16.55 -0.49
C TRP A 75 9.50 16.06 0.93
N GLY A 76 9.17 16.96 1.86
CA GLY A 76 8.84 16.60 3.24
C GLY A 76 7.58 15.74 3.33
N ARG A 77 6.53 16.06 2.57
CA ARG A 77 5.28 15.29 2.57
C ARG A 77 5.44 13.92 1.94
N ALA A 78 6.23 13.83 0.87
CA ALA A 78 6.60 12.56 0.26
C ALA A 78 7.37 11.68 1.26
N LEU A 79 8.36 12.27 1.94
CA LEU A 79 9.17 11.58 2.94
C LEU A 79 8.33 11.10 4.12
N CYS A 80 7.44 11.93 4.66
CA CYS A 80 6.53 11.52 5.74
C CYS A 80 5.64 10.34 5.32
N ALA A 81 5.06 10.38 4.12
CA ALA A 81 4.24 9.28 3.59
C ALA A 81 5.08 8.00 3.41
N CYS A 82 6.33 8.14 2.93
CA CYS A 82 7.27 7.05 2.75
C CYS A 82 7.66 6.40 4.09
N LEU A 83 8.03 7.19 5.10
CA LEU A 83 8.40 6.68 6.42
C LEU A 83 7.24 5.95 7.09
N LEU A 84 6.02 6.49 6.99
CA LEU A 84 4.81 5.81 7.46
C LEU A 84 4.62 4.48 6.72
N ALA A 85 4.73 4.47 5.40
CA ALA A 85 4.53 3.27 4.60
C ALA A 85 5.53 2.17 4.95
N ILE A 86 6.81 2.53 5.13
CA ILE A 86 7.85 1.62 5.60
C ILE A 86 7.54 1.09 7.00
N GLY A 87 7.14 1.95 7.93
CA GLY A 87 6.77 1.52 9.29
C GLY A 87 5.62 0.50 9.29
N LEU A 88 4.58 0.76 8.49
CA LEU A 88 3.47 -0.19 8.31
C LEU A 88 3.92 -1.46 7.60
N ALA A 89 4.81 -1.38 6.61
CA ALA A 89 5.35 -2.58 5.95
C ALA A 89 6.10 -3.48 6.92
N LEU A 90 6.91 -2.91 7.82
CA LEU A 90 7.62 -3.66 8.87
C LEU A 90 6.66 -4.30 9.88
N PHE A 91 5.57 -3.60 10.22
CA PHE A 91 4.50 -4.15 11.05
C PHE A 91 3.83 -5.36 10.39
N TRP A 92 3.42 -5.24 9.13
CA TRP A 92 2.80 -6.33 8.37
C TRP A 92 3.78 -7.47 8.04
N LEU A 93 5.07 -7.21 7.98
CA LEU A 93 6.07 -8.27 7.77
C LEU A 93 6.08 -9.28 8.93
N GLN A 94 5.70 -8.86 10.15
CA GLN A 94 5.69 -9.74 11.33
C GLN A 94 4.74 -10.94 11.19
N GLY A 95 3.65 -10.81 10.44
CA GLY A 95 2.67 -11.90 10.26
C GLY A 95 2.91 -12.79 9.04
N ALA A 96 3.99 -12.58 8.28
CA ALA A 96 4.15 -13.21 6.96
C ALA A 96 4.38 -14.73 6.99
N LEU A 97 5.01 -15.27 8.04
CA LEU A 97 5.52 -16.66 8.05
C LEU A 97 4.42 -17.74 8.04
N HIS A 98 3.21 -17.42 8.51
CA HIS A 98 2.05 -18.32 8.48
C HIS A 98 0.80 -17.56 8.01
N ALA A 99 1.00 -16.60 7.11
CA ALA A 99 -0.06 -15.74 6.64
C ALA A 99 -1.04 -16.50 5.73
N PRO A 100 -2.36 -16.28 5.90
CA PRO A 100 -3.34 -16.67 4.90
C PRO A 100 -3.13 -15.89 3.59
N PRO A 101 -3.59 -16.39 2.44
CA PRO A 101 -3.31 -15.79 1.13
C PRO A 101 -3.67 -14.29 1.02
N TYR A 102 -4.81 -13.87 1.59
CA TYR A 102 -5.21 -12.45 1.58
C TYR A 102 -4.25 -11.54 2.34
N TYR A 103 -3.63 -12.04 3.41
CA TYR A 103 -2.63 -11.28 4.18
C TYR A 103 -1.34 -11.15 3.37
N GLY A 104 -0.87 -12.26 2.77
CA GLY A 104 0.31 -12.23 1.91
C GLY A 104 0.14 -11.27 0.73
N MET A 105 -1.05 -11.28 0.11
CA MET A 105 -1.38 -10.38 -0.99
C MET A 105 -1.47 -8.91 -0.57
N HIS A 106 -2.06 -8.63 0.61
CA HIS A 106 -2.04 -7.30 1.20
C HIS A 106 -0.60 -6.80 1.37
N LEU A 107 0.29 -7.61 1.95
CA LEU A 107 1.68 -7.26 2.16
C LEU A 107 2.40 -6.98 0.83
N GLN A 108 2.23 -7.83 -0.18
CA GLN A 108 2.81 -7.61 -1.52
C GLN A 108 2.32 -6.30 -2.15
N TRP A 109 1.01 -6.03 -2.09
CA TRP A 109 0.43 -4.78 -2.55
C TRP A 109 1.02 -3.58 -1.78
N TRP A 110 1.13 -3.67 -0.46
CA TRP A 110 1.67 -2.58 0.37
C TRP A 110 3.16 -2.32 0.12
N LEU A 111 3.95 -3.36 -0.16
CA LEU A 111 5.35 -3.22 -0.57
C LEU A 111 5.46 -2.50 -1.92
N ALA A 112 4.58 -2.80 -2.88
CA ALA A 112 4.55 -2.08 -4.15
C ALA A 112 4.18 -0.60 -3.97
N VAL A 113 3.20 -0.29 -3.11
CA VAL A 113 2.86 1.09 -2.72
C VAL A 113 4.05 1.79 -2.07
N SER A 114 4.72 1.11 -1.14
CA SER A 114 5.90 1.62 -0.44
C SER A 114 7.03 1.96 -1.41
N LEU A 115 7.30 1.09 -2.39
CA LEU A 115 8.27 1.35 -3.45
C LEU A 115 7.90 2.60 -4.25
N GLY A 116 6.63 2.76 -4.63
CA GLY A 116 6.14 3.96 -5.30
C GLY A 116 6.38 5.24 -4.49
N LEU A 117 6.20 5.19 -3.17
CA LEU A 117 6.43 6.31 -2.26
C LEU A 117 7.93 6.62 -2.07
N VAL A 118 8.79 5.61 -2.06
CA VAL A 118 10.25 5.79 -2.06
C VAL A 118 10.67 6.54 -3.33
N LEU A 119 10.21 6.08 -4.49
CA LEU A 119 10.51 6.74 -5.78
C LEU A 119 9.99 8.19 -5.81
N LEU A 120 8.77 8.43 -5.31
CA LEU A 120 8.20 9.77 -5.21
C LEU A 120 9.03 10.68 -4.27
N SER A 121 9.53 10.13 -3.17
CA SER A 121 10.34 10.86 -2.19
C SER A 121 11.69 11.24 -2.78
N VAL A 122 12.39 10.30 -3.41
CA VAL A 122 13.66 10.54 -4.11
C VAL A 122 13.47 11.59 -5.21
N TYR A 123 12.45 11.43 -6.04
CA TYR A 123 12.14 12.39 -7.10
C TYR A 123 11.90 13.80 -6.56
N SER A 124 11.10 13.92 -5.50
CA SER A 124 10.78 15.22 -4.87
C SER A 124 12.01 15.85 -4.21
N ALA A 125 12.88 15.05 -3.59
CA ALA A 125 14.13 15.51 -3.01
C ALA A 125 15.10 16.03 -4.08
N VAL A 126 15.29 15.30 -5.18
CA VAL A 126 16.14 15.72 -6.31
C VAL A 126 15.62 17.02 -6.93
N GLN A 127 14.31 17.16 -7.10
CA GLN A 127 13.69 18.39 -7.60
C GLN A 127 13.95 19.58 -6.67
N ALA A 128 13.74 19.40 -5.36
CA ALA A 128 13.99 20.45 -4.37
C ALA A 128 15.47 20.86 -4.35
N TRP A 129 16.40 19.91 -4.46
CA TRP A 129 17.83 20.18 -4.52
C TRP A 129 18.21 20.98 -5.78
N ARG A 130 17.70 20.59 -6.96
CA ARG A 130 17.94 21.33 -8.22
C ARG A 130 17.42 22.76 -8.14
N GLN A 131 16.23 22.98 -7.59
CA GLN A 131 15.66 24.32 -7.42
C GLN A 131 16.51 25.20 -6.50
N ARG A 132 17.00 24.65 -5.38
CA ARG A 132 17.92 25.35 -4.48
C ARG A 132 19.23 25.71 -5.17
N ARG A 133 19.82 24.78 -5.92
CA ARG A 133 21.07 25.02 -6.65
C ARG A 133 20.94 26.11 -7.72
N ASN A 134 19.82 26.15 -8.44
CA ASN A 134 19.59 27.17 -9.47
C ASN A 134 19.39 28.57 -8.87
N ARG A 135 18.77 28.68 -7.69
CA ARG A 135 18.64 29.96 -6.97
C ARG A 135 19.96 30.52 -6.47
N VAL A 136 20.94 29.67 -6.15
CA VAL A 136 22.29 30.12 -5.73
C VAL A 136 23.12 30.62 -6.91
N LYS A 137 22.78 30.23 -8.14
CA LYS A 137 23.49 30.63 -9.38
C LYS A 137 22.92 31.87 -10.07
N ALA A 138 21.72 32.31 -9.68
CA ALA A 138 21.05 33.50 -10.21
C ALA A 138 21.32 34.70 -9.29
#